data_AF-A0A498IRN8-F1
#
_entry.id   AF-A0A498IRN8-F1
#
_cell.length_a   1.000
_cell.length_b   1.000
_cell.length_c   1.000
_cell.angle_alpha   90.00
_cell.angle_beta   90.00
_cell.angle_gamma   90.00
#
_symmetry.space_group_name_H-M   'P 1'
#
loop_
_entity.id
_entity.type
_entity.pdbx_description
1 polymer ?
#
loop_
_entity_poly.entity_id
_entity_poly.type
_entity_poly.pdbx_seq_one_letter_code
_entity_poly.pdbx_strand_id
1 'polypeptide(L)'
;MKRTTNSSTATNDEGIHFVEAQVLNCTLSDVLKNPNLAQLNKFFSFELENYHNEIPGGVQLNMFQCGGFAIGQCVSHKLADGLSNFVFTNTWAATARRDQADIDPPQFVSAALFPPPKEFNLGSGGSMPLTKAKVTRRFICNASEIETLRAKYQRNTKNVPSKRPSRVETLTAFIWNRFVGLQRVALRINCTTVNLRPRFDPPLPQNTFGNIFHIALTSPLQILSNSSDDEECDDGAVQD
;
A
#
# COMPACT_ATOMS: atom_id res chain seq x y z
N MET A 1 1.00 23.20 19.75
CA MET A 1 0.72 22.61 18.42
C MET A 1 1.44 23.44 17.36
N LYS A 2 2.57 22.98 16.82
CA LYS A 2 3.28 23.72 15.74
C LYS A 2 3.59 22.84 14.52
N ARG A 3 2.95 23.24 13.41
CA ARG A 3 3.27 23.11 11.98
C ARG A 3 4.32 22.07 11.57
N THR A 4 3.87 20.99 10.95
CA THR A 4 4.62 20.33 9.89
C THR A 4 4.68 21.29 8.69
N THR A 5 5.86 21.82 8.36
CA THR A 5 6.04 22.41 7.04
C THR A 5 6.19 21.29 6.02
N ASN A 6 6.06 21.58 4.72
CA ASN A 6 6.24 20.56 3.68
C ASN A 6 7.68 19.98 3.62
N SER A 7 8.63 20.50 4.40
CA SER A 7 10.05 20.17 4.33
C SER A 7 10.73 19.86 5.68
N SER A 8 10.08 20.07 6.83
CA SER A 8 10.70 19.81 8.15
C SER A 8 9.68 19.60 9.27
N THR A 9 10.05 18.77 10.25
CA THR A 9 9.36 18.63 11.54
C THR A 9 10.14 19.32 12.65
N ALA A 10 9.51 20.21 13.41
CA ALA A 10 10.08 20.72 14.66
C ALA A 10 9.79 19.73 15.79
N THR A 11 10.82 19.28 16.52
CA THR A 11 10.66 18.50 17.75
C THR A 11 10.30 19.46 18.90
N ASN A 12 9.07 19.39 19.39
CA ASN A 12 8.57 20.23 20.47
C ASN A 12 8.02 19.42 21.65
N ASP A 13 8.21 18.10 21.63
CA ASP A 13 7.78 17.14 22.65
C ASP A 13 6.30 17.26 23.07
N GLU A 14 5.44 17.77 22.18
CA GLU A 14 4.00 17.86 22.41
C GLU A 14 3.29 16.49 22.39
N GLY A 15 4.04 15.44 22.04
CA GLY A 15 3.56 14.06 22.00
C GLY A 15 2.69 13.75 20.78
N ILE A 16 2.10 12.55 20.79
CA ILE A 16 1.10 12.11 19.82
C ILE A 16 -0.27 12.05 20.50
N HIS A 17 -1.33 12.21 19.71
CA HIS A 17 -2.68 12.11 20.25
C HIS A 17 -2.98 10.66 20.65
N PHE A 18 -3.48 10.46 21.88
CA PHE A 18 -3.88 9.16 22.40
C PHE A 18 -5.31 9.24 22.93
N VAL A 19 -6.18 8.35 22.45
CA VAL A 19 -7.60 8.31 22.82
C VAL A 19 -7.96 6.92 23.32
N GLU A 20 -8.76 6.88 24.38
CA GLU A 20 -9.42 5.65 24.82
C GLU A 20 -10.91 5.72 24.49
N ALA A 21 -11.44 4.66 23.89
CA ALA A 21 -12.83 4.52 23.50
C ALA A 21 -13.41 3.20 24.02
N GLN A 22 -14.65 3.25 24.48
CA GLN A 22 -15.41 2.07 24.89
C GLN A 22 -16.35 1.63 23.77
N VAL A 23 -16.28 0.35 23.40
CA VAL A 23 -17.16 -0.26 22.40
C VAL A 23 -18.30 -0.97 23.12
N LEU A 24 -19.50 -0.36 23.04
CA LEU A 24 -20.66 -0.78 23.83
C LEU A 24 -21.59 -1.77 23.12
N ASN A 25 -21.64 -1.75 21.79
CA ASN A 25 -22.72 -2.38 21.02
C ASN A 25 -22.31 -3.67 20.29
N CYS A 26 -21.08 -4.15 20.50
CA CYS A 26 -20.60 -5.41 19.93
C CYS A 26 -19.41 -5.95 20.71
N THR A 27 -19.08 -7.22 20.49
CA THR A 27 -17.85 -7.85 20.97
C THR A 27 -16.76 -7.81 19.90
N LEU A 28 -15.51 -8.05 20.30
CA LEU A 28 -14.41 -8.19 19.35
C LEU A 28 -14.66 -9.35 18.37
N SER A 29 -15.26 -10.45 18.84
CA SER A 29 -15.64 -11.59 18.01
C SER A 29 -16.61 -11.19 16.90
N ASP A 30 -17.59 -10.34 17.18
CA ASP A 30 -18.58 -9.90 16.19
C ASP A 30 -17.91 -9.11 15.06
N VAL A 31 -16.96 -8.24 15.42
CA VAL A 31 -16.15 -7.47 14.46
C VAL A 31 -15.31 -8.38 13.57
N LEU A 32 -14.67 -9.41 14.15
CA LEU A 32 -13.79 -10.32 13.41
C LEU A 32 -14.55 -11.29 12.48
N LYS A 33 -15.74 -11.74 12.89
CA LYS A 33 -16.57 -12.67 12.11
C LYS A 33 -17.16 -12.00 10.86
N ASN A 34 -17.64 -10.76 10.99
CA ASN A 34 -18.21 -10.03 9.87
C ASN A 34 -17.65 -8.60 9.79
N PRO A 35 -16.40 -8.44 9.31
CA PRO A 35 -15.73 -7.15 9.31
C PRO A 35 -16.41 -6.20 8.32
N ASN A 36 -17.15 -5.23 8.86
CA ASN A 36 -17.64 -4.11 8.07
C ASN A 36 -16.50 -3.10 7.89
N LEU A 37 -15.87 -3.12 6.72
CA LEU A 37 -14.74 -2.24 6.42
C LEU A 37 -15.07 -0.75 6.53
N ALA A 38 -16.34 -0.35 6.29
CA ALA A 38 -16.76 1.03 6.46
C ALA A 38 -16.79 1.46 7.95
N GLN A 39 -16.94 0.50 8.86
CA GLN A 39 -16.91 0.75 10.30
C GLN A 39 -15.50 0.71 10.89
N LEU A 40 -14.50 0.17 10.18
CA LEU A 40 -13.11 0.16 10.68
C LEU A 40 -12.56 1.58 10.91
N ASN A 41 -13.06 2.57 10.15
CA ASN A 41 -12.74 3.98 10.37
C ASN A 41 -13.13 4.48 11.77
N LYS A 42 -14.06 3.82 12.47
CA LYS A 42 -14.43 4.18 13.84
C LYS A 42 -13.36 3.79 14.87
N PHE A 43 -12.50 2.82 14.55
CA PHE A 43 -11.42 2.40 15.44
C PHE A 43 -10.21 3.34 15.40
N PHE A 44 -10.22 4.34 14.52
CA PHE A 44 -9.25 5.43 14.50
C PHE A 44 -10.01 6.74 14.20
N SER A 45 -10.39 7.50 15.22
CA SER A 45 -11.19 8.73 15.11
C SER A 45 -10.41 9.96 14.61
N PHE A 46 -9.27 9.74 13.97
CA PHE A 46 -8.56 10.80 13.25
C PHE A 46 -9.28 10.98 11.92
N GLU A 47 -10.04 12.07 11.76
CA GLU A 47 -10.66 12.43 10.50
C GLU A 47 -9.59 12.50 9.39
N LEU A 48 -9.36 11.40 8.67
CA LEU A 48 -8.34 11.31 7.61
C LEU A 48 -8.46 12.43 6.56
N GLU A 49 -9.63 13.05 6.47
CA GLU A 49 -10.00 14.09 5.52
C GLU A 49 -9.63 15.52 5.98
N ASN A 50 -9.47 15.78 7.29
CA ASN A 50 -9.13 17.11 7.82
C ASN A 50 -7.68 17.23 8.32
N TYR A 51 -6.92 16.13 8.33
CA TYR A 51 -5.56 16.07 8.89
C TYR A 51 -4.49 16.45 7.87
N HIS A 52 -4.83 17.33 6.92
CA HIS A 52 -3.88 17.94 6.03
C HIS A 52 -2.93 18.86 6.82
N ASN A 53 -1.84 18.26 7.32
CA ASN A 53 -0.52 18.86 7.54
C ASN A 53 -0.05 19.16 8.98
N GLU A 54 -0.76 18.79 10.05
CA GLU A 54 -0.36 19.30 11.39
C GLU A 54 -0.02 18.27 12.48
N ILE A 55 -0.44 17.01 12.37
CA ILE A 55 -0.22 16.01 13.42
C ILE A 55 0.68 14.86 12.89
N PRO A 56 1.75 14.48 13.62
CA PRO A 56 2.67 13.42 13.19
C PRO A 56 2.03 12.03 13.22
N GLY A 57 1.06 11.80 14.11
CA GLY A 57 0.30 10.56 14.23
C GLY A 57 -0.60 10.55 15.46
N GLY A 58 -1.31 9.44 15.64
CA GLY A 58 -2.16 9.23 16.80
C GLY A 58 -2.55 7.77 16.98
N VAL A 59 -2.96 7.44 18.21
CA VAL A 59 -3.35 6.11 18.64
C VAL A 59 -4.72 6.16 19.31
N GLN A 60 -5.56 5.17 19.04
CA GLN A 60 -6.82 4.96 19.71
C GLN A 60 -6.91 3.52 20.24
N LEU A 61 -7.07 3.40 21.55
CA LEU A 61 -7.37 2.14 22.22
C LEU A 61 -8.89 1.96 22.31
N ASN A 62 -9.40 0.91 21.70
CA ASN A 62 -10.83 0.58 21.70
C ASN A 62 -11.05 -0.65 22.56
N MET A 63 -11.60 -0.46 23.76
CA MET A 63 -11.89 -1.53 24.70
C MET A 63 -13.30 -2.08 24.49
N PHE A 64 -13.44 -3.40 24.39
CA PHE A 64 -14.73 -4.08 24.25
C PHE A 64 -15.18 -4.62 25.60
N GLN A 65 -16.49 -4.70 25.82
CA GLN A 65 -17.07 -5.26 27.06
C GLN A 65 -16.64 -6.72 27.33
N CYS A 66 -16.27 -7.46 26.28
CA CYS A 66 -15.76 -8.83 26.41
C CYS A 66 -14.30 -8.92 26.88
N GLY A 67 -13.66 -7.80 27.25
CA GLY A 67 -12.25 -7.72 27.65
C GLY A 67 -11.25 -7.72 26.49
N GLY A 68 -11.71 -7.93 25.25
CA GLY A 68 -10.89 -7.75 24.05
C GLY A 68 -10.67 -6.26 23.76
N PHE A 69 -9.64 -5.94 22.97
CA PHE A 69 -9.37 -4.57 22.52
C PHE A 69 -8.90 -4.52 21.07
N ALA A 70 -9.05 -3.36 20.45
CA ALA A 70 -8.50 -3.04 19.14
C ALA A 70 -7.70 -1.73 19.22
N ILE A 71 -6.51 -1.71 18.62
CA ILE A 71 -5.68 -0.52 18.54
C ILE A 71 -5.77 0.02 17.12
N GLY A 72 -6.32 1.22 16.97
CA GLY A 72 -6.18 2.02 15.76
C GLY A 72 -4.97 2.92 15.88
N GLN A 73 -4.16 3.02 14.82
CA GLN A 73 -3.03 3.93 14.78
C GLN A 73 -2.96 4.61 13.40
N CYS A 74 -2.50 5.86 13.39
CA CYS A 74 -2.16 6.56 12.16
C CYS A 74 -0.79 7.24 12.33
N VAL A 75 -0.03 7.24 11.25
CA VAL A 75 1.23 7.99 11.15
C VAL A 75 1.17 8.76 9.84
N SER A 76 1.57 10.03 9.87
CA SER A 76 1.60 10.87 8.68
C SER A 76 2.52 10.26 7.62
N HIS A 77 2.00 10.03 6.42
CA HIS A 77 2.78 9.51 5.31
C HIS A 77 3.87 10.51 4.85
N LYS A 78 3.84 11.78 5.30
CA LYS A 78 4.97 12.70 5.13
C LYS A 78 6.21 12.26 5.92
N LEU A 79 6.02 11.54 7.03
CA LEU A 79 7.06 11.15 7.96
C LEU A 79 7.54 9.72 7.76
N ALA A 80 6.64 8.81 7.40
CA ALA A 80 6.90 7.38 7.45
C ALA A 80 6.30 6.66 6.25
N ASP A 81 7.06 5.72 5.67
CA ASP A 81 6.50 4.68 4.84
C ASP A 81 5.90 3.55 5.68
N GLY A 82 5.27 2.56 5.01
CA GLY A 82 4.66 1.43 5.69
C GLY A 82 5.62 0.62 6.57
N LEU A 83 6.90 0.48 6.16
CA LEU A 83 7.90 -0.23 6.97
C LEU A 83 8.24 0.57 8.24
N SER A 84 8.42 1.88 8.12
CA SER A 84 8.67 2.76 9.26
C SER A 84 7.51 2.72 10.26
N ASN A 85 6.26 2.63 9.78
CA ASN A 85 5.10 2.41 10.64
C ASN A 85 5.18 1.07 11.40
N PHE A 86 5.60 -0.02 10.75
CA PHE A 86 5.82 -1.30 11.44
C PHE A 86 6.96 -1.25 12.45
N VAL A 87 8.06 -0.56 12.13
CA VAL A 87 9.18 -0.35 13.08
C VAL A 87 8.68 0.36 14.33
N PHE A 88 7.87 1.42 14.19
CA PHE A 88 7.24 2.11 15.31
C PHE A 88 6.38 1.16 16.15
N THR A 89 5.46 0.42 15.53
CA THR A 89 4.56 -0.50 16.23
C THR A 89 5.32 -1.61 16.97
N ASN A 90 6.33 -2.21 16.33
CA ASN A 90 7.13 -3.29 16.92
C ASN A 90 7.94 -2.76 18.12
N THR A 91 8.55 -1.59 17.97
CA THR A 91 9.31 -0.92 19.04
C THR A 91 8.42 -0.58 20.23
N TRP A 92 7.23 -0.04 19.96
CA TRP A 92 6.25 0.27 20.99
C TRP A 92 5.78 -0.98 21.73
N ALA A 93 5.44 -2.05 20.99
CA ALA A 93 5.00 -3.31 21.57
C ALA A 93 6.08 -3.98 22.43
N ALA A 94 7.34 -3.98 22.01
CA ALA A 94 8.43 -4.56 22.79
C ALA A 94 8.77 -3.73 24.02
N THR A 95 8.74 -2.40 23.91
CA THR A 95 8.87 -1.49 25.05
C THR A 95 7.79 -1.76 26.10
N ALA A 96 6.53 -1.93 25.66
CA ALA A 96 5.43 -2.28 26.55
C ALA A 96 5.63 -3.65 27.26
N ARG A 97 6.30 -4.60 26.60
CA ARG A 97 6.67 -5.90 27.19
C ARG A 97 7.96 -5.85 28.04
N ARG A 98 8.67 -4.73 28.09
CA ARG A 98 10.02 -4.60 28.70
C ARG A 98 11.05 -5.53 28.04
N ASP A 99 10.85 -5.80 26.76
CA ASP A 99 11.61 -6.73 25.92
C ASP A 99 12.48 -5.95 24.92
N GLN A 100 13.30 -5.03 25.44
CA GLN A 100 14.04 -4.05 24.63
C GLN A 100 15.40 -4.56 24.15
N ALA A 101 15.84 -5.73 24.61
CA ALA A 101 17.19 -6.23 24.34
C ALA A 101 17.47 -6.48 22.85
N ASP A 102 16.43 -6.72 22.04
CA ASP A 102 16.55 -7.17 20.64
C ASP A 102 16.00 -6.18 19.60
N ILE A 103 15.67 -4.94 19.98
CA ILE A 103 15.16 -3.93 19.01
C ILE A 103 16.16 -2.80 18.79
N ASP A 104 16.68 -2.73 17.56
CA ASP A 104 17.48 -1.60 17.13
C ASP A 104 16.64 -0.31 17.11
N PRO A 105 17.12 0.79 17.72
CA PRO A 105 16.40 2.05 17.74
C PRO A 105 16.25 2.62 16.32
N PRO A 106 15.17 3.36 16.02
CA PRO A 106 14.97 3.94 14.69
C PRO A 106 16.09 4.92 14.33
N GLN A 107 16.58 4.84 13.08
CA GLN A 107 17.61 5.73 12.55
C GLN A 107 16.98 6.82 11.67
N PHE A 108 17.13 8.09 12.06
CA PHE A 108 16.56 9.24 11.33
C PHE A 108 17.61 9.91 10.42
N VAL A 109 18.01 9.20 9.36
CA VAL A 109 19.05 9.67 8.42
C VAL A 109 18.51 10.12 7.06
N SER A 110 17.18 10.17 6.90
CA SER A 110 16.53 10.45 5.61
C SER A 110 16.96 11.78 4.98
N ALA A 111 17.15 12.84 5.76
CA ALA A 111 17.59 14.15 5.24
C ALA A 111 19.05 14.15 4.75
N ALA A 112 19.89 13.26 5.29
CA ALA A 112 21.27 13.09 4.81
C ALA A 112 21.32 12.25 3.53
N LEU A 113 20.47 11.22 3.45
CA LEU A 113 20.36 10.36 2.26
C LEU A 113 19.68 11.06 1.09
N PHE A 114 18.67 11.88 1.38
CA PHE A 114 17.88 12.61 0.41
C PHE A 114 17.77 14.07 0.84
N PRO A 115 18.80 14.90 0.58
CA PRO A 115 18.78 16.31 0.94
C PRO A 115 17.56 17.00 0.33
N PRO A 116 16.76 17.74 1.12
CA PRO A 116 15.60 18.43 0.59
C PRO A 116 16.04 19.47 -0.44
N PRO A 117 15.36 19.59 -1.60
CA PRO A 117 15.69 20.62 -2.56
C PRO A 117 15.42 22.01 -1.96
N LYS A 118 16.21 23.00 -2.39
CA LYS A 118 16.10 24.40 -1.92
C LYS A 118 14.72 25.00 -2.18
N GLU A 119 14.05 24.54 -3.24
CA GLU A 119 12.67 24.86 -3.57
C GLU A 119 11.86 23.56 -3.65
N PHE A 120 11.00 23.32 -2.66
CA PHE A 120 10.11 22.15 -2.65
C PHE A 120 8.73 22.54 -3.16
N ASN A 121 8.59 22.66 -4.48
CA ASN A 121 7.28 22.67 -5.13
C ASN A 121 6.82 21.23 -5.28
N LEU A 122 6.18 20.70 -4.24
CA LEU A 122 5.32 19.54 -4.40
C LEU A 122 4.16 20.02 -5.27
N GLY A 123 4.33 19.99 -6.60
CA GLY A 123 3.28 20.32 -7.56
C GLY A 123 2.07 19.55 -7.10
N SER A 124 1.05 20.29 -6.61
CA SER A 124 -0.07 19.80 -5.80
C SER A 124 -0.34 18.35 -6.15
N GLY A 125 0.23 17.42 -5.35
CA GLY A 125 0.23 16.02 -5.70
C GLY A 125 -1.23 15.65 -5.80
N GLY A 126 -1.70 15.49 -7.04
CA GLY A 126 -3.10 15.73 -7.38
C GLY A 126 -3.96 15.06 -6.33
N SER A 127 -4.65 15.86 -5.51
CA SER A 127 -5.70 15.33 -4.68
C SER A 127 -6.67 14.75 -5.68
N MET A 128 -6.60 13.42 -5.86
CA MET A 128 -7.53 12.71 -6.70
C MET A 128 -8.88 13.05 -6.10
N PRO A 129 -9.75 13.79 -6.81
CA PRO A 129 -10.98 14.26 -6.22
C PRO A 129 -11.69 13.05 -5.60
N LEU A 130 -12.01 13.13 -4.32
CA LEU A 130 -12.87 12.15 -3.64
C LEU A 130 -14.30 12.32 -4.17
N THR A 131 -14.51 12.10 -5.46
CA THR A 131 -15.77 12.43 -6.15
C THR A 131 -16.62 11.22 -6.48
N LYS A 132 -16.34 10.05 -5.90
CA LYS A 132 -17.21 8.88 -6.04
C LYS A 132 -17.32 8.12 -4.72
N ALA A 133 -18.52 7.65 -4.39
CA ALA A 133 -18.74 6.66 -3.35
C ALA A 133 -17.90 5.41 -3.67
N LYS A 134 -16.80 5.22 -2.92
CA LYS A 134 -15.93 4.05 -3.05
C LYS A 134 -16.41 2.97 -2.10
N VAL A 135 -16.55 1.75 -2.60
CA VAL A 135 -16.81 0.57 -1.77
C VAL A 135 -15.51 -0.21 -1.61
N THR A 136 -15.11 -0.44 -0.38
CA THR A 136 -13.97 -1.31 -0.08
C THR A 136 -14.48 -2.72 0.19
N ARG A 137 -13.85 -3.72 -0.43
CA ARG A 137 -14.12 -5.15 -0.21
C ARG A 137 -12.81 -5.87 0.11
N ARG A 138 -12.89 -6.88 0.98
CA ARG A 138 -11.77 -7.79 1.29
C ARG A 138 -11.92 -9.06 0.47
N PHE A 139 -10.91 -9.35 -0.37
CA PHE A 139 -10.81 -10.60 -1.11
C PHE A 139 -9.81 -11.51 -0.39
N ILE A 140 -10.22 -12.73 -0.07
CA ILE A 140 -9.37 -13.74 0.57
C ILE A 140 -8.96 -14.71 -0.53
N CYS A 141 -7.66 -14.82 -0.79
CA CYS A 141 -7.09 -15.79 -1.73
C CYS A 141 -6.28 -16.82 -0.95
N ASN A 142 -6.75 -18.06 -0.97
CA ASN A 142 -6.12 -19.16 -0.25
C ASN A 142 -4.81 -19.59 -0.91
N ALA A 143 -3.93 -20.23 -0.14
CA ALA A 143 -2.63 -20.65 -0.65
C ALA A 143 -2.74 -21.57 -1.88
N SER A 144 -3.67 -22.53 -1.87
CA SER A 144 -3.90 -23.45 -3.00
C SER A 144 -4.35 -22.74 -4.29
N GLU A 145 -5.21 -21.72 -4.16
CA GLU A 145 -5.69 -20.92 -5.29
C GLU A 145 -4.55 -20.09 -5.90
N ILE A 146 -3.72 -19.49 -5.05
CA ILE A 146 -2.52 -18.75 -5.47
C ILE A 146 -1.55 -19.69 -6.19
N GLU A 147 -1.31 -20.89 -5.66
CA GLU A 147 -0.40 -21.85 -6.30
C GLU A 147 -0.94 -22.36 -7.65
N THR A 148 -2.26 -22.50 -7.78
CA THR A 148 -2.91 -22.81 -9.06
C THR A 148 -2.68 -21.69 -10.08
N LEU A 149 -2.83 -20.42 -9.67
CA LEU A 149 -2.55 -19.27 -10.53
C LEU A 149 -1.07 -19.17 -10.91
N ARG A 150 -0.15 -19.41 -9.97
CA ARG A 150 1.31 -19.42 -10.21
C ARG A 150 1.69 -20.45 -11.27
N ALA A 151 1.17 -21.67 -11.14
CA ALA A 151 1.40 -22.74 -12.10
C ALA A 151 0.82 -22.39 -13.49
N LYS A 152 -0.35 -21.75 -13.54
CA LYS A 152 -0.94 -21.27 -14.80
C LYS A 152 -0.05 -20.24 -15.50
N TYR A 153 0.42 -19.23 -14.77
CA TYR A 153 1.26 -18.18 -15.36
C TYR A 153 2.64 -18.68 -15.78
N GLN A 154 3.23 -19.61 -15.04
CA GLN A 154 4.50 -20.24 -15.42
C GLN A 154 4.40 -21.06 -16.72
N ARG A 155 3.25 -21.67 -17.02
CA ARG A 155 3.05 -22.44 -18.27
C ARG A 155 2.87 -21.55 -19.50
N ASN A 156 2.46 -20.31 -19.33
CA ASN A 156 2.14 -19.39 -20.42
C ASN A 156 3.38 -18.61 -20.91
N THR A 157 4.52 -18.71 -20.23
CA THR A 157 5.77 -17.97 -20.54
C THR A 157 6.79 -18.81 -21.32
N LYS A 158 6.34 -19.80 -22.12
CA LYS A 158 7.18 -20.83 -22.75
C LYS A 158 8.41 -20.34 -23.54
N ASN A 159 8.45 -19.07 -23.95
CA ASN A 159 9.52 -18.49 -24.78
C ASN A 159 10.49 -17.57 -24.01
N VAL A 160 10.38 -17.47 -22.68
CA VAL A 160 11.30 -16.71 -21.83
C VAL A 160 11.73 -17.63 -20.68
N PRO A 161 13.02 -17.71 -20.30
CA PRO A 161 13.42 -18.41 -19.09
C PRO A 161 12.80 -17.70 -17.87
N SER A 162 11.55 -18.03 -17.54
CA SER A 162 10.79 -17.32 -16.53
C SER A 162 10.96 -18.02 -15.19
N LYS A 163 11.57 -17.32 -14.23
CA LYS A 163 11.50 -17.66 -12.82
C LYS A 163 10.03 -17.78 -12.40
N ARG A 164 9.69 -18.76 -11.56
CA ARG A 164 8.33 -18.90 -11.01
C ARG A 164 7.91 -17.57 -10.37
N PRO A 165 6.77 -16.97 -10.76
CA PRO A 165 6.34 -15.70 -10.20
C PRO A 165 6.08 -15.84 -8.71
N SER A 166 6.32 -14.78 -7.95
CA SER A 166 5.97 -14.66 -6.54
C SER A 166 4.45 -14.61 -6.34
N ARG A 167 3.99 -14.79 -5.09
CA ARG A 167 2.57 -14.65 -4.73
C ARG A 167 2.05 -13.24 -5.02
N VAL A 168 2.87 -12.22 -4.76
CA VAL A 168 2.54 -10.81 -5.02
C VAL A 168 2.40 -10.57 -6.52
N GLU A 169 3.40 -10.93 -7.32
CA GLU A 169 3.32 -10.78 -8.79
C GLU A 169 2.10 -11.49 -9.37
N THR A 170 1.81 -12.69 -8.90
CA THR A 170 0.67 -13.50 -9.37
C THR A 170 -0.67 -12.84 -9.05
N LEU A 171 -0.88 -12.41 -7.80
CA LEU A 171 -2.14 -11.78 -7.40
C LEU A 171 -2.32 -10.41 -8.04
N THR A 172 -1.24 -9.61 -8.11
CA THR A 172 -1.26 -8.32 -8.80
C THR A 172 -1.63 -8.49 -10.27
N ALA A 173 -0.99 -9.44 -10.99
CA ALA A 173 -1.33 -9.72 -12.38
C ALA A 173 -2.78 -10.22 -12.54
N PHE A 174 -3.25 -11.09 -11.64
CA PHE A 174 -4.62 -11.60 -11.68
C PHE A 174 -5.66 -10.47 -11.52
N ILE A 175 -5.50 -9.63 -10.50
CA ILE A 175 -6.38 -8.48 -10.22
C ILE A 175 -6.33 -7.49 -11.38
N TRP A 176 -5.11 -7.14 -11.81
CA TRP A 176 -4.87 -6.24 -12.93
C TRP A 176 -5.58 -6.68 -14.21
N ASN A 177 -5.46 -7.96 -14.57
CA ASN A 177 -6.11 -8.53 -15.75
C ASN A 177 -7.65 -8.41 -15.70
N ARG A 178 -8.26 -8.49 -14.51
CA ARG A 178 -9.71 -8.29 -14.34
C ARG A 178 -10.09 -6.82 -14.51
N PHE A 179 -9.35 -5.90 -13.90
CA PHE A 179 -9.60 -4.47 -14.07
C PHE A 179 -9.45 -4.01 -15.52
N VAL A 180 -8.37 -4.45 -16.18
CA VAL A 180 -8.09 -4.17 -17.58
C VAL A 180 -9.14 -4.74 -18.51
N GLY A 181 -9.67 -5.94 -18.22
CA GLY A 181 -10.75 -6.53 -19.01
C GLY A 181 -12.08 -5.78 -18.90
N LEU A 182 -12.32 -5.10 -17.78
CA LEU A 182 -13.55 -4.33 -17.53
C LEU A 182 -13.49 -2.89 -18.08
N GLN A 183 -12.29 -2.33 -18.24
CA GLN A 183 -12.09 -0.95 -18.67
C GLN A 183 -11.43 -0.87 -20.06
N ARG A 184 -12.12 -0.27 -21.02
CA ARG A 184 -11.55 0.15 -22.31
C ARG A 184 -10.74 1.45 -22.15
N VAL A 185 -9.67 1.40 -21.35
CA VAL A 185 -8.75 2.52 -21.16
C VAL A 185 -7.50 2.36 -22.02
N ALA A 186 -7.07 3.47 -22.64
CA ALA A 186 -5.91 3.55 -23.52
C ALA A 186 -4.57 3.35 -22.79
N LEU A 187 -4.49 3.80 -21.53
CA LEU A 187 -3.29 3.67 -20.71
C LEU A 187 -3.51 2.67 -19.57
N ARG A 188 -2.66 1.64 -19.52
CA ARG A 188 -2.73 0.53 -18.56
C ARG A 188 -1.40 0.48 -17.78
N ILE A 189 -1.26 1.32 -16.75
CA ILE A 189 -0.06 1.36 -15.89
C ILE A 189 -0.38 0.87 -14.49
N ASN A 190 0.30 -0.20 -14.07
CA ASN A 190 0.31 -0.68 -12.71
C ASN A 190 1.43 -0.01 -11.93
N CYS A 191 1.10 0.62 -10.80
CA CYS A 191 2.06 1.22 -9.89
C CYS A 191 2.25 0.31 -8.69
N THR A 192 3.48 -0.13 -8.44
CA THR A 192 3.84 -0.93 -7.26
C THR A 192 4.90 -0.19 -6.45
N THR A 193 4.66 -0.01 -5.15
CA THR A 193 5.68 0.54 -4.25
C THR A 193 6.65 -0.55 -3.82
N VAL A 194 7.94 -0.25 -3.82
CA VAL A 194 9.01 -1.19 -3.43
C VAL A 194 9.90 -0.58 -2.37
N ASN A 195 10.29 -1.37 -1.37
CA ASN A 195 11.24 -0.96 -0.34
C ASN A 195 12.62 -0.73 -0.97
N LEU A 196 13.18 0.48 -0.80
CA LEU A 196 14.50 0.81 -1.31
C LEU A 196 15.62 0.42 -0.35
N ARG A 197 15.36 0.27 0.95
CA ARG A 197 16.41 -0.06 1.94
C ARG A 197 17.34 -1.20 1.53
N PRO A 198 16.85 -2.39 1.12
CA PRO A 198 17.71 -3.50 0.69
C PRO A 198 18.36 -3.31 -0.69
N ARG A 199 18.09 -2.20 -1.37
CA ARG A 199 18.56 -1.88 -2.73
C ARG A 199 19.64 -0.79 -2.76
N PHE A 200 20.06 -0.29 -1.59
CA PHE A 200 21.25 0.55 -1.46
C PHE A 200 22.52 -0.30 -1.52
N ASP A 201 23.65 0.35 -1.81
CA ASP A 201 24.99 -0.24 -1.72
C ASP A 201 25.86 0.64 -0.80
N PRO A 202 26.11 0.23 0.46
CA PRO A 202 25.60 -0.99 1.11
C PRO A 202 24.10 -0.89 1.46
N PRO A 203 23.39 -2.02 1.67
CA PRO A 203 21.99 -2.02 2.09
C PRO A 203 21.74 -1.23 3.37
N LEU A 204 20.65 -0.47 3.41
CA LEU A 204 20.25 0.26 4.61
C LEU A 204 19.60 -0.68 5.64
N PRO A 205 19.83 -0.45 6.95
CA PRO A 205 19.13 -1.16 8.02
C PRO A 205 17.61 -1.02 7.95
N GLN A 206 16.86 -2.04 8.39
CA GLN A 206 15.38 -2.01 8.36
C GLN A 206 14.77 -0.94 9.27
N ASN A 207 15.45 -0.62 10.37
CA ASN A 207 15.09 0.45 11.32
C ASN A 207 15.41 1.86 10.79
N THR A 208 15.91 2.02 9.56
CA THR A 208 16.03 3.35 8.93
C THR A 208 14.65 3.95 8.73
N PHE A 209 14.34 5.01 9.48
CA PHE A 209 13.01 5.60 9.55
C PHE A 209 12.84 6.67 8.47
N GLY A 210 11.68 6.67 7.81
CA GLY A 210 11.33 7.65 6.78
C GLY A 210 10.69 7.03 5.56
N ASN A 211 10.39 7.87 4.57
CA ASN A 211 9.93 7.41 3.25
C ASN A 211 11.12 6.95 2.41
N ILE A 212 11.39 5.64 2.39
CA ILE A 212 12.52 5.05 1.64
C ILE A 212 11.97 3.96 0.71
N PHE A 213 11.20 4.41 -0.27
CA PHE A 213 10.54 3.55 -1.26
C PHE A 213 10.63 4.16 -2.66
N HIS A 214 10.38 3.31 -3.68
CA HIS A 214 10.27 3.72 -5.07
C HIS A 214 8.95 3.24 -5.65
N ILE A 215 8.40 3.97 -6.62
CA ILE A 215 7.22 3.54 -7.39
C ILE A 215 7.71 2.87 -8.67
N ALA A 216 7.57 1.55 -8.77
CA ALA A 216 7.79 0.80 -9.99
C ALA A 216 6.54 0.85 -10.87
N LEU A 217 6.70 1.17 -12.15
CA LEU A 217 5.63 1.20 -13.14
C LEU A 217 5.72 -0.03 -14.03
N THR A 218 4.58 -0.68 -14.29
CA THR A 218 4.49 -1.84 -15.19
C THR A 218 3.34 -1.64 -16.15
N SER A 219 3.56 -1.92 -17.44
CA SER A 219 2.51 -1.91 -18.46
C SER A 219 2.44 -3.26 -19.17
N PRO A 220 1.27 -3.66 -19.71
CA PRO A 220 1.19 -4.80 -20.61
C PRO A 220 2.08 -4.56 -21.83
N LEU A 221 2.84 -5.58 -22.23
CA LEU A 221 3.47 -5.60 -23.54
C LEU A 221 2.34 -5.56 -24.58
N GLN A 222 2.27 -4.53 -25.42
CA GLN A 222 1.44 -4.60 -26.63
C GLN A 222 2.07 -5.67 -27.51
N ILE A 223 1.56 -6.90 -27.43
CA ILE A 223 1.80 -7.87 -28.49
C ILE A 223 1.04 -7.30 -29.69
N LEU A 224 1.75 -6.67 -30.62
CA LEU A 224 1.25 -6.38 -31.95
C LEU A 224 0.83 -7.73 -32.55
N SER A 225 -0.44 -8.08 -32.44
CA SER A 225 -1.03 -9.11 -33.27
C SER A 225 -1.06 -8.52 -34.67
N ASN A 226 -0.08 -8.89 -35.51
CA ASN A 226 -0.27 -8.83 -36.95
C ASN A 226 -1.41 -9.80 -37.26
N SER A 227 -2.63 -9.27 -37.35
CA SER A 227 -3.74 -9.92 -38.03
C SER A 227 -3.44 -9.85 -39.52
N SER A 228 -2.83 -10.91 -40.05
CA SER A 228 -2.96 -11.26 -41.47
C SER A 228 -3.96 -12.40 -41.53
N ASP A 229 -5.24 -12.06 -41.34
CA ASP A 229 -6.33 -12.86 -41.88
C ASP A 229 -6.54 -12.34 -43.30
N ASP A 230 -5.79 -12.91 -44.25
CA ASP A 230 -6.10 -12.79 -45.67
C ASP A 230 -7.31 -13.70 -45.93
N GLU A 231 -8.52 -13.15 -45.75
CA GLU A 231 -9.72 -13.71 -46.41
C GLU A 231 -9.65 -13.34 -47.89
N GLU A 232 -9.18 -14.31 -48.68
CA GLU A 232 -9.25 -14.34 -50.13
C GLU A 232 -10.73 -14.47 -50.55
N CYS A 233 -11.39 -13.33 -50.80
CA CYS A 233 -12.69 -13.30 -51.45
C CYS A 233 -12.51 -13.52 -52.97
N ASP A 234 -12.91 -14.71 -53.37
CA ASP A 234 -13.25 -15.16 -54.71
C ASP A 234 -14.10 -14.11 -55.46
N ASP A 235 -13.60 -13.63 -56.59
CA ASP A 235 -14.34 -12.84 -57.57
C ASP A 235 -14.09 -13.42 -58.97
N GLY A 236 -14.53 -14.67 -59.16
CA GLY A 236 -14.57 -15.36 -60.44
C GLY A 236 -15.89 -15.11 -61.20
N ALA A 237 -16.04 -13.92 -61.79
CA ALA A 237 -17.08 -13.66 -62.80
C ALA A 237 -16.49 -13.76 -64.22
N VAL A 238 -16.86 -14.86 -64.87
CA VAL A 238 -16.85 -15.21 -66.31
C VAL A 238 -16.66 -14.05 -67.31
N GLN A 239 -15.66 -14.21 -68.20
CA GLN A 239 -15.77 -13.82 -69.61
C GLN A 239 -15.37 -15.02 -70.49
N ASP A 240 -16.22 -15.22 -71.51
CA ASP A 240 -16.28 -16.22 -72.59
C ASP A 240 -16.77 -17.65 -72.27
#